data_AF-A0A5K0YED7-F1
#
_entry.id   AF-A0A5K0YED7-F1
#
_cell.length_a   1.000
_cell.length_b   1.000
_cell.length_c   1.000
_cell.angle_alpha   90.00
_cell.angle_beta   90.00
_cell.angle_gamma   90.00
#
_symmetry.space_group_name_H-M   'P 1'
#
loop_
_entity.id
_entity.type
_entity.pdbx_description
1 polymer ?
#
loop_
_entity_poly.entity_id
_entity_poly.type
_entity_poly.pdbx_seq_one_letter_code
_entity_poly.pdbx_strand_id
1 'polypeptide(L)' 'KCIHKLTCRRRARGQKDYSTAILEGKKALNRLVVDEASLNDNSIISLHPDTMDTLHILRGDTVLIK' A
#
# COMPACT_ATOMS: atom_id res chain seq x y z
N LYS A 1 -16.99 -1.00 45.61
CA LYS A 1 -15.57 -0.61 45.75
C LYS A 1 -14.88 -0.96 44.44
N CYS A 2 -14.38 0.04 43.73
CA CYS A 2 -13.77 -0.11 42.41
C CYS A 2 -12.39 -0.82 42.46
N ILE A 3 -11.88 -1.10 41.25
CA ILE A 3 -10.47 -1.11 40.82
C ILE A 3 -9.49 -2.13 41.42
N HIS A 4 -9.15 -3.17 40.65
CA HIS A 4 -7.82 -3.28 40.02
C HIS A 4 -7.70 -4.41 38.97
N LYS A 5 -7.75 -4.00 37.71
CA LYS A 5 -6.92 -4.40 36.56
C LYS A 5 -5.90 -5.55 36.77
N LEU A 6 -6.12 -6.69 36.09
CA LEU A 6 -5.05 -7.54 35.53
C LEU A 6 -5.48 -7.99 34.12
N THR A 7 -5.10 -7.21 33.11
CA THR A 7 -4.03 -7.51 32.13
C THR A 7 -4.51 -8.32 30.92
N CYS A 8 -4.81 -7.57 29.86
CA CYS A 8 -4.36 -7.75 28.49
C CYS A 8 -3.90 -9.17 28.10
N ARG A 9 -4.66 -9.82 27.21
CA ARG A 9 -4.06 -10.36 25.97
C ARG A 9 -5.08 -10.47 24.84
N ARG A 10 -4.69 -9.80 23.75
CA ARG A 10 -5.26 -9.76 22.41
C ARG A 10 -5.64 -11.15 21.89
N ARG A 11 -6.83 -11.24 21.30
CA ARG A 11 -7.08 -11.85 19.97
C ARG A 11 -8.58 -11.73 19.66
N ALA A 12 -8.99 -10.59 19.13
CA ALA A 12 -10.20 -10.51 18.34
C ALA A 12 -9.75 -10.45 16.88
N ARG A 13 -9.89 -11.57 16.16
CA ARG A 13 -10.15 -11.51 14.71
C ARG A 13 -11.56 -10.94 14.61
N GLY A 14 -11.65 -9.64 14.82
CA GLY A 14 -12.89 -8.89 14.96
C GLY A 14 -13.54 -8.75 13.61
N GLN A 15 -14.85 -8.94 13.60
CA GLN A 15 -15.74 -8.74 12.46
C GLN A 15 -15.36 -7.46 11.72
N LYS A 16 -15.21 -7.53 10.39
CA LYS A 16 -14.96 -6.34 9.58
C LYS A 16 -16.22 -5.49 9.64
N ASP A 17 -16.15 -4.36 10.34
CA ASP A 17 -17.22 -3.38 10.40
C ASP A 17 -17.42 -2.79 8.98
N TYR A 18 -18.41 -3.30 8.25
CA TYR A 18 -18.75 -2.83 6.90
C TYR A 18 -19.14 -1.34 6.87
N SER A 19 -19.52 -0.78 8.02
CA SER A 19 -19.91 0.62 8.19
C SER A 19 -18.72 1.61 8.11
N THR A 20 -17.48 1.16 8.31
CA THR A 20 -16.26 1.98 8.20
C THR A 20 -15.40 1.65 6.98
N ALA A 21 -15.75 0.62 6.20
CA ALA A 21 -15.02 0.22 4.98
C ALA A 21 -14.98 1.30 3.89
N ILE A 22 -15.87 2.30 3.94
CA ILE A 22 -15.90 3.45 3.02
C ILE A 22 -14.77 4.45 3.34
N LEU A 23 -14.30 4.52 4.58
CA LEU A 23 -13.19 5.40 5.00
C LEU A 23 -11.81 4.83 4.67
N GLU A 24 -11.71 3.50 4.47
CA GLU A 24 -10.54 2.90 3.84
C GLU A 24 -10.54 3.29 2.36
N GLY A 25 -9.98 4.47 2.08
CA GLY A 25 -9.89 5.01 0.72
C GLY A 25 -9.43 3.91 -0.24
N LYS A 26 -10.15 3.77 -1.36
CA LYS A 26 -9.83 2.81 -2.41
C LYS A 26 -8.33 2.87 -2.67
N LYS A 27 -7.65 1.73 -2.49
CA LYS A 27 -6.22 1.63 -2.83
C LYS A 27 -6.11 1.90 -4.33
N ALA A 28 -5.75 3.13 -4.68
CA ALA A 28 -5.45 3.48 -6.06
C ALA A 28 -4.23 2.65 -6.46
N LEU A 29 -4.38 1.86 -7.53
CA LEU A 29 -3.35 0.95 -8.02
C LEU A 29 -2.04 1.68 -8.34
N ASN A 30 -2.14 2.96 -8.69
CA ASN A 30 -1.05 3.83 -9.11
C ASN A 30 -0.33 4.51 -7.93
N ARG A 31 -0.73 4.26 -6.67
CA ARG A 31 -0.05 4.82 -5.50
C ARG A 31 1.12 3.91 -5.11
N LEU A 32 2.24 4.13 -5.77
CA LEU A 32 3.50 3.43 -5.50
C LEU A 32 4.29 4.15 -4.40
N VAL A 33 5.16 3.41 -3.71
CA VAL A 33 6.08 3.95 -2.71
C VAL A 33 7.42 4.22 -3.39
N VAL A 34 8.08 5.32 -3.01
CA VAL A 34 9.40 5.68 -3.52
C VAL A 34 10.45 4.80 -2.84
N ASP A 35 11.29 4.15 -3.63
CA ASP A 35 12.42 3.35 -3.17
C ASP A 35 13.73 3.91 -3.75
N GLU A 36 14.85 3.59 -3.10
CA GLU A 36 16.18 4.03 -3.55
C GLU A 36 16.65 3.18 -4.75
N ALA A 37 16.84 3.82 -5.90
CA ALA A 37 17.32 3.12 -7.10
C ALA A 37 18.82 2.80 -7.00
N SER A 38 19.19 1.59 -7.43
CA SER A 38 20.59 1.14 -7.49
C SER A 38 21.38 1.70 -8.68
N LEU A 39 20.70 2.29 -9.67
CA LEU A 39 21.29 2.88 -10.87
C LEU A 39 21.04 4.39 -10.89
N ASN A 40 22.09 5.17 -11.14
CA ASN A 40 22.08 6.65 -11.08
C ASN A 40 21.46 7.32 -12.32
N ASP A 41 20.48 6.67 -12.96
CA ASP A 41 19.81 7.19 -14.15
C ASP A 41 18.46 7.81 -13.79
N ASN A 42 18.34 9.12 -13.95
CA ASN A 42 17.14 9.89 -13.59
C ASN A 42 15.95 9.67 -14.55
N SER A 43 16.19 9.02 -15.69
CA SER A 43 15.21 8.79 -16.75
C SER A 43 14.58 7.40 -16.68
N ILE A 44 15.06 6.51 -15.82
CA ILE A 44 14.64 5.11 -15.77
C ILE A 44 14.00 4.81 -14.41
N ILE A 45 12.86 4.14 -14.45
CA ILE A 45 12.14 3.68 -13.26
C ILE A 45 12.21 2.15 -13.25
N SER A 46 12.61 1.58 -12.12
CA SER A 46 12.60 0.12 -11.93
C SER A 46 11.34 -0.30 -11.19
N LEU A 47 10.55 -1.19 -11.81
CA LEU A 47 9.32 -1.73 -11.23
C LEU A 47 9.36 -3.26 -11.25
N HIS A 48 8.63 -3.87 -10.32
CA HIS A 48 8.40 -5.32 -10.33
C HIS A 48 7.51 -5.72 -11.52
N PRO A 49 7.78 -6.83 -12.24
CA PRO A 49 7.00 -7.27 -13.39
C PRO A 49 5.50 -7.43 -13.07
N ASP A 50 5.14 -7.96 -11.90
CA ASP A 50 3.74 -8.10 -11.51
C ASP A 50 3.00 -6.74 -11.45
N THR A 51 3.67 -5.68 -10.97
CA THR A 51 3.08 -4.34 -10.89
C THR A 51 2.93 -3.73 -12.29
N MET A 52 3.87 -4.02 -13.18
CA MET A 52 3.86 -3.57 -14.57
C MET A 52 2.65 -4.11 -15.33
N ASP A 53 2.32 -5.39 -15.13
CA ASP A 53 1.14 -6.04 -15.73
C ASP A 53 -0.18 -5.44 -15.20
N THR A 54 -0.24 -5.14 -13.90
CA THR A 54 -1.46 -4.54 -13.32
C THR A 54 -1.73 -3.13 -13.83
N LEU A 55 -0.67 -2.34 -14.04
CA LEU A 55 -0.74 -0.96 -14.53
C LEU A 55 -0.75 -0.88 -16.06
N HIS A 56 -0.61 -2.01 -16.76
CA HIS A 56 -0.53 -2.12 -18.22
C HIS A 56 0.55 -1.19 -18.83
N ILE A 57 1.68 -1.05 -18.14
CA ILE A 57 2.83 -0.28 -18.63
C ILE A 57 3.71 -1.22 -19.46
N LEU A 58 4.12 -0.81 -20.65
CA LEU A 58 5.05 -1.57 -21.49
C LEU A 58 6.46 -0.97 -21.42
N ARG A 59 7.46 -1.77 -21.81
CA ARG A 59 8.85 -1.31 -21.84
C ARG A 59 9.00 -0.23 -22.91
N GLY A 60 9.41 0.97 -22.50
CA GLY A 60 9.59 2.11 -23.39
C GLY A 60 8.49 3.18 -23.32
N ASP A 61 7.46 2.98 -22.49
CA ASP A 61 6.45 4.00 -22.24
C ASP A 61 6.99 5.15 -21.38
N THR A 62 6.52 6.37 -21.63
CA THR A 62 6.82 7.55 -20.80
C THR A 62 5.78 7.71 -19.70
N VAL A 63 6.23 7.74 -18.45
CA VAL A 63 5.35 7.83 -17.27
C VAL A 63 5.30 9.26 -16.74
N LEU A 64 4.10 9.75 -16.46
CA LEU A 64 3.91 11.01 -15.74
C LEU A 64 3.85 10.74 -14.23
N ILE A 65 4.85 11.22 -13.51
CA ILE A 65 4.87 11.22 -12.04
C ILE A 65 4.37 12.58 -11.56
N LYS A 66 3.50 12.58 -10.55
CA LYS A 66 3.02 13.78 -9.84
C LYS A 66 3.40 13.69 -8.37
#